data_AF-A0A9E1V6X0-F1
#
_entry.id   AF-A0A9E1V6X0-F1
#
_cell.length_a   1.000
_cell.length_b   1.000
_cell.length_c   1.000
_cell.angle_alpha   90.00
_cell.angle_beta   90.00
_cell.angle_gamma   90.00
#
_symmetry.space_group_name_H-M   'P 1'
#
loop_
_entity.id
_entity.type
_entity.pdbx_description
1 polymer ?
#
loop_
_entity_poly.entity_id
_entity_poly.type
_entity_poly.pdbx_seq_one_letter_code
_entity_poly.pdbx_strand_id
1 'polypeptide(L)'
;MNTSTTDPYQLAAEAAAELALRTGVERHDVAIVLGSGWAEAADGLGDIVADVALADLPGFPAPTVLGHRNLARSVAVGNKAVLVLGGRAHLYEGHPVTTVVHGVRT
;
A
#
# COMPACT_ATOMS: atom_id res chain seq x y z
N MET A 1 5.03 1.53 -31.03
CA MET A 1 4.86 2.44 -29.87
C MET A 1 5.76 1.91 -28.76
N ASN A 2 6.73 2.71 -28.33
CA ASN A 2 7.78 2.31 -27.40
C ASN A 2 7.21 2.28 -25.98
N THR A 3 6.64 1.14 -25.56
CA THR A 3 6.25 0.94 -24.15
C THR A 3 7.53 0.78 -23.35
N SER A 4 8.00 1.89 -22.76
CA SER A 4 8.95 1.85 -21.65
C SER A 4 8.26 1.07 -20.53
N THR A 5 8.50 -0.24 -20.45
CA THR A 5 8.04 -1.06 -19.34
C THR A 5 8.83 -0.64 -18.12
N THR A 6 8.24 0.19 -17.25
CA THR A 6 8.85 0.57 -15.97
C THR A 6 9.24 -0.70 -15.22
N ASP A 7 10.49 -0.78 -14.76
CA ASP A 7 10.95 -1.88 -13.93
C ASP A 7 10.08 -1.94 -12.65
N PRO A 8 9.36 -3.05 -12.39
CA PRO A 8 8.49 -3.14 -11.24
C PRO A 8 9.22 -3.00 -9.90
N TYR A 9 10.50 -3.34 -9.83
CA TYR A 9 11.29 -3.18 -8.60
C TYR A 9 11.72 -1.73 -8.39
N GLN A 10 12.05 -1.02 -9.46
CA GLN A 10 12.33 0.41 -9.37
C GLN A 10 11.09 1.19 -8.94
N LEU A 11 9.93 0.91 -9.54
CA LEU A 11 8.68 1.57 -9.17
C LEU A 11 8.27 1.29 -7.71
N ALA A 12 8.51 0.06 -7.23
CA ALA A 12 8.28 -0.28 -5.83
C ALA A 12 9.25 0.47 -4.89
N ALA A 13 10.52 0.60 -5.26
CA ALA A 13 11.49 1.38 -4.49
C ALA A 13 11.11 2.87 -4.41
N GLU A 14 10.62 3.44 -5.50
CA GLU A 14 10.10 4.82 -5.54
C GLU A 14 8.87 4.98 -4.62
N ALA A 15 7.94 4.02 -4.66
CA ALA A 15 6.78 4.02 -3.77
C ALA A 15 7.16 3.87 -2.30
N ALA A 16 8.14 3.03 -1.98
CA ALA A 16 8.64 2.83 -0.62
C ALA A 16 9.31 4.09 -0.08
N ALA A 17 10.10 4.79 -0.91
CA ALA A 17 10.73 6.05 -0.54
C ALA A 17 9.68 7.14 -0.24
N GLU A 18 8.65 7.25 -1.07
CA GLU A 18 7.55 8.21 -0.86
C GLU A 18 6.74 7.86 0.40
N LEU A 19 6.50 6.58 0.64
CA LEU A 19 5.84 6.11 1.86
C LEU A 19 6.66 6.46 3.11
N ALA A 20 7.98 6.23 3.08
CA ALA A 20 8.86 6.57 4.19
C ALA A 20 8.85 8.08 4.48
N LEU A 21 8.91 8.91 3.42
CA LEU A 21 8.84 10.36 3.53
C LEU A 21 7.52 10.82 4.18
N ARG A 22 6.39 10.30 3.70
CA ARG A 22 5.06 10.72 4.17
C ARG A 22 4.71 10.21 5.56
N THR A 23 5.20 9.03 5.93
CA THR A 23 4.92 8.43 7.23
C THR A 23 5.92 8.85 8.31
N GLY A 24 7.09 9.37 7.92
CA GLY A 24 8.20 9.61 8.85
C GLY A 24 8.84 8.31 9.37
N VAL A 25 8.51 7.16 8.79
CA VAL A 25 9.00 5.84 9.18
C VAL A 25 9.87 5.30 8.06
N GLU A 26 11.19 5.24 8.28
CA GLU A 26 12.16 4.80 7.27
C GLU A 26 11.87 3.39 6.73
N ARG A 27 11.37 2.50 7.59
CA ARG A 27 11.09 1.10 7.24
C ARG A 27 9.99 0.50 8.09
N HIS A 28 9.13 -0.30 7.48
CA HIS A 28 8.17 -1.16 8.17
C HIS A 28 8.72 -2.59 8.27
N ASP A 29 8.54 -3.22 9.43
CA ASP A 29 8.94 -4.60 9.71
C ASP A 29 7.96 -5.63 9.13
N VAL A 30 6.67 -5.26 9.05
CA VAL A 30 5.56 -6.13 8.69
C VAL A 30 4.62 -5.37 7.77
N ALA A 31 4.12 -6.04 6.73
CA ALA A 31 3.04 -5.54 5.90
C ALA A 31 1.79 -6.44 6.06
N ILE A 32 0.62 -5.81 6.21
CA ILE A 32 -0.68 -6.46 6.29
C ILE A 32 -1.53 -5.95 5.13
N VAL A 33 -2.03 -6.86 4.28
CA VAL A 33 -2.93 -6.53 3.18
C VAL A 33 -4.35 -6.88 3.59
N LEU A 34 -5.24 -5.89 3.67
CA LEU A 34 -6.61 -6.12 4.12
C LEU A 34 -7.52 -6.61 3.00
N GLY A 35 -8.30 -7.64 3.34
CA GLY A 35 -9.41 -8.13 2.53
C GLY A 35 -10.61 -7.19 2.56
N SER A 36 -11.57 -7.43 1.67
CA SER A 36 -12.85 -6.72 1.68
C SER A 36 -13.59 -7.02 3.00
N GLY A 37 -14.12 -5.98 3.65
CA GLY A 37 -14.80 -6.09 4.96
C GLY A 37 -13.88 -6.03 6.18
N TRP A 38 -12.55 -5.93 6.00
CA TRP A 38 -11.58 -5.92 7.12
C TRP A 38 -11.04 -4.53 7.47
N ALA A 39 -11.56 -3.46 6.86
CA ALA A 39 -11.02 -2.11 7.05
C ALA A 39 -11.03 -1.66 8.53
N GLU A 40 -12.05 -2.06 9.29
CA GLU A 40 -12.17 -1.74 10.72
C GLU A 40 -11.19 -2.53 11.60
N ALA A 41 -10.68 -3.68 11.13
CA ALA A 41 -9.70 -4.47 11.88
C ALA A 41 -8.37 -3.72 12.07
N ALA A 42 -8.09 -2.71 11.25
CA ALA A 42 -6.91 -1.85 11.39
C ALA A 42 -7.01 -0.86 12.57
N ASP A 43 -8.22 -0.50 13.00
CA ASP A 43 -8.44 0.59 13.96
C ASP A 43 -8.03 0.19 15.39
N GLY A 44 -7.82 -1.10 15.67
CA GLY A 44 -7.39 -1.62 16.98
C GLY A 44 -6.02 -2.30 17.01
N LEU A 45 -5.24 -2.20 15.93
CA LEU A 45 -3.98 -2.94 15.79
C LEU A 45 -2.84 -2.39 16.68
N GLY A 46 -2.84 -1.08 16.93
CA GLY A 46 -1.80 -0.36 17.66
C GLY A 46 -1.94 1.15 17.47
N ASP A 47 -0.87 1.88 17.76
CA ASP A 47 -0.86 3.35 17.65
C ASP A 47 -0.68 3.77 16.19
N ILE A 48 -1.64 4.53 15.66
CA ILE A 48 -1.58 5.05 14.29
C ILE A 48 -0.52 6.15 14.23
N VAL A 49 0.50 5.94 13.39
CA VAL A 49 1.59 6.91 13.16
C VAL A 49 1.22 7.86 12.02
N ALA A 50 0.71 7.32 10.91
CA ALA A 50 0.34 8.11 9.74
C ALA A 50 -0.61 7.34 8.82
N ASP A 51 -1.48 8.07 8.11
CA ASP A 51 -2.30 7.58 7.01
C ASP A 51 -1.88 8.27 5.72
N VAL A 52 -1.67 7.49 4.65
CA VAL A 52 -1.29 7.96 3.32
C VAL A 52 -2.28 7.41 2.30
N ALA A 53 -2.85 8.26 1.45
CA ALA A 53 -3.70 7.79 0.36
C ALA A 53 -2.86 6.96 -0.62
N LEU A 54 -3.31 5.76 -1.00
CA LEU A 54 -2.58 4.91 -1.94
C LEU A 54 -2.42 5.60 -3.31
N ALA A 55 -3.40 6.42 -3.71
CA ALA A 55 -3.35 7.18 -4.96
C ALA A 55 -2.22 8.23 -5.00
N ASP A 56 -1.66 8.60 -3.85
CA ASP A 56 -0.53 9.51 -3.77
C ASP A 56 0.83 8.78 -3.87
N LEU A 57 0.82 7.45 -3.87
CA LEU A 57 2.03 6.63 -3.96
C LEU A 57 2.26 6.16 -5.41
N PRO A 58 3.49 6.23 -5.92
CA PRO A 58 3.85 5.68 -7.23
C PRO A 58 3.39 4.23 -7.43
N GLY A 59 2.82 3.93 -8.60
CA GLY A 59 2.47 2.56 -9.02
C GLY A 59 1.19 1.97 -8.42
N PHE A 60 0.55 2.62 -7.45
CA PHE A 60 -0.75 2.19 -6.94
C PHE A 60 -1.89 2.68 -7.86
N PRO A 61 -2.84 1.81 -8.23
CA PRO A 61 -3.97 2.21 -9.06
C PRO A 61 -4.96 3.04 -8.26
N ALA A 62 -5.71 3.89 -8.96
CA ALA A 62 -6.83 4.60 -8.37
C ALA A 62 -7.93 3.61 -7.92
N PRO A 63 -8.71 3.94 -6.87
CA PRO A 63 -9.80 3.10 -6.41
C PRO A 63 -10.86 2.85 -7.47
N THR A 64 -11.26 1.59 -7.62
CA THR A 64 -12.34 1.13 -8.51
C THR A 64 -13.50 0.49 -7.74
N VAL A 65 -13.27 0.02 -6.50
CA VAL A 65 -14.21 -0.74 -5.68
C VAL A 65 -14.65 0.04 -4.44
N LEU A 66 -15.97 0.16 -4.25
CA LEU A 66 -16.61 0.72 -3.05
C LEU A 66 -16.29 -0.13 -1.81
N GLY A 67 -15.82 0.52 -0.73
CA GLY A 67 -15.56 -0.13 0.58
C GLY A 67 -14.08 -0.36 0.90
N HIS A 68 -13.17 -0.14 -0.05
CA HIS A 68 -11.74 -0.04 0.26
C HIS A 68 -11.45 1.40 0.75
N ARG A 69 -10.83 1.57 1.91
CA ARG A 69 -10.41 2.91 2.38
C ARG A 69 -9.27 3.48 1.52
N ASN A 70 -8.59 2.63 0.76
CA ASN A 70 -7.50 2.97 -0.17
C ASN A 70 -6.41 3.84 0.46
N LEU A 71 -5.98 3.42 1.64
CA LEU A 71 -4.92 4.05 2.39
C LEU A 71 -3.84 3.03 2.77
N ALA A 72 -2.60 3.49 2.80
CA ALA A 72 -1.49 2.86 3.51
C ALA A 72 -1.41 3.50 4.89
N ARG A 73 -1.55 2.68 5.93
CA ARG A 73 -1.49 3.11 7.33
C ARG A 73 -0.24 2.59 8.00
N SER A 74 0.54 3.48 8.57
CA SER A 74 1.67 3.13 9.44
C SER A 74 1.17 3.00 10.88
N VAL A 75 1.42 1.85 11.52
CA VAL A 75 1.00 1.53 12.88
C VAL A 75 2.21 1.09 13.70
N ALA A 76 2.38 1.64 14.90
CA ALA A 76 3.33 1.12 15.88
C ALA A 76 2.66 0.01 16.71
N VAL A 77 3.24 -1.19 16.69
CA VAL A 77 2.76 -2.36 17.44
C VAL A 77 3.91 -2.87 18.30
N GLY A 78 3.96 -2.46 19.56
CA GLY A 78 5.12 -2.71 20.43
C GLY A 78 6.37 -2.04 19.85
N ASN A 79 7.41 -2.83 19.56
CA ASN A 79 8.65 -2.34 18.94
C ASN A 79 8.70 -2.52 17.42
N LYS A 80 7.55 -2.77 16.77
CA LYS A 80 7.45 -3.02 15.33
C LYS A 80 6.68 -1.92 14.63
N ALA A 81 7.22 -1.49 13.48
CA ALA A 81 6.50 -0.64 12.54
C ALA A 81 5.74 -1.55 11.56
N VAL A 82 4.42 -1.42 11.53
CA VAL A 82 3.52 -2.24 10.71
C VAL A 82 2.85 -1.37 9.66
N LEU A 83 2.97 -1.77 8.40
CA LEU A 83 2.25 -1.16 7.28
C LEU A 83 0.94 -1.92 7.05
N VAL A 84 -0.19 -1.23 7.10
CA VAL A 84 -1.50 -1.80 6.76
C VAL A 84 -1.97 -1.20 5.44
N LEU A 85 -2.09 -2.04 4.42
CA LEU A 85 -2.66 -1.68 3.12
C LEU A 85 -4.17 -1.93 3.15
N GLY A 86 -4.93 -0.85 3.32
CA GLY A 86 -6.40 -0.82 3.43
C GLY A 86 -7.14 -0.96 2.09
N GLY A 87 -6.51 -1.61 1.11
CA GLY A 87 -7.03 -1.85 -0.22
C GLY A 87 -6.06 -2.67 -1.06
N ARG A 88 -6.59 -3.34 -2.07
CA ARG A 88 -5.81 -4.07 -3.08
C ARG A 88 -6.55 -4.05 -4.41
N ALA A 89 -5.79 -4.05 -5.49
CA ALA A 89 -6.30 -4.30 -6.83
C ALA A 89 -6.46 -5.80 -7.05
N HIS A 90 -7.43 -6.19 -7.87
CA HIS A 90 -7.65 -7.58 -8.24
C HIS A 90 -7.45 -7.80 -9.74
N LEU A 91 -7.05 -9.01 -10.12
CA LEU A 91 -6.92 -9.38 -11.54
C LEU A 91 -8.25 -9.29 -12.29
N TYR A 92 -9.37 -9.59 -11.63
CA TYR A 92 -10.69 -9.53 -12.25
C TYR A 92 -11.15 -8.10 -12.61
N GLU A 93 -10.46 -7.07 -12.11
CA GLU A 93 -10.72 -5.67 -12.47
C GLU A 93 -10.04 -5.26 -13.78
N GLY A 94 -9.28 -6.17 -14.41
CA GLY A 94 -8.55 -5.90 -15.66
C GLY A 94 -7.14 -5.34 -15.45
N HIS A 95 -6.65 -5.25 -14.22
CA HIS A 95 -5.28 -4.84 -13.93
C HIS A 95 -4.25 -5.92 -14.31
N PRO A 96 -3.06 -5.54 -14.81
CA PRO A 96 -1.98 -6.49 -15.01
C PRO A 96 -1.46 -7.02 -13.66
N VAL A 97 -0.86 -8.22 -13.68
CA VAL A 97 -0.27 -8.85 -12.48
C VAL A 97 0.71 -7.92 -11.77
N THR A 98 1.48 -7.13 -12.52
CA THR A 98 2.44 -6.16 -11.97
C THR A 98 1.79 -5.12 -11.06
N THR A 99 0.59 -4.64 -11.40
CA THR A 99 -0.19 -3.72 -10.57
C THR A 99 -0.76 -4.42 -9.34
N VAL A 100 -1.30 -5.64 -9.51
CA VAL A 100 -1.92 -6.40 -8.40
C VAL A 100 -0.93 -6.72 -7.28
N VAL A 101 0.32 -7.04 -7.64
CA VAL A 101 1.36 -7.39 -6.66
C VAL A 101 2.22 -6.19 -6.23
N HIS A 102 1.97 -4.98 -6.76
CA HIS A 102 2.79 -3.80 -6.51
C HIS A 102 2.95 -3.48 -5.03
N GLY A 103 1.85 -3.47 -4.27
CA GLY A 103 1.88 -3.19 -2.84
C GLY A 103 2.62 -4.23 -1.99
N VAL A 104 2.85 -5.44 -2.50
CA VAL A 104 3.68 -6.47 -1.81
C VAL A 104 5.17 -6.28 -2.10
N ARG A 105 5.51 -5.61 -3.20
CA ARG A 105 6.90 -5.28 -3.57
C ARG A 105 7.41 -3.99 -2.93
N THR A 106 6.49 -3.08 -2.62
CA THR A 106 6.73 -1.77 -2.00
C THR A 106 7.08 -1.94 -0.53
#